data_AF-A0A3A4ZT08-F1
#
_entry.id   AF-A0A3A4ZT08-F1
#
_cell.length_a   1.000
_cell.length_b   1.000
_cell.length_c   1.000
_cell.angle_alpha   90.00
_cell.angle_beta   90.00
_cell.angle_gamma   90.00
#
_symmetry.space_group_name_H-M   'P 1'
#
loop_
_entity.id
_entity.type
_entity.pdbx_description
1 polymer ?
#
loop_
_entity_poly.entity_id
_entity_poly.type
_entity_poly.pdbx_seq_one_letter_code
_entity_poly.pdbx_strand_id
1 'polypeptide(L)'
;MLCCIITLKEVTLFMNAIEVIIIALNQLISQLVGILPKLIIALIIWYIGRYVISVGVNLVKKIDIKKTKLDTKAVAVMATILDGTGRVVLVLVILDYLGIGSSIIGALAQGVTYAVAIALGLAFGKALEGDAKDAVTSIKKFLSR
;
A
#
# COMPACT_ATOMS: atom_id res chain seq x y z
N MET A 1 -3.57 49.55 34.93
CA MET A 1 -3.09 48.16 35.16
C MET A 1 -3.43 47.18 34.04
N LEU A 2 -4.56 47.32 33.31
CA LEU A 2 -4.92 46.39 32.24
C LEU A 2 -4.01 46.42 30.99
N CYS A 3 -3.38 47.55 30.66
CA CYS A 3 -2.58 47.68 29.43
C CYS A 3 -1.29 46.83 29.44
N CYS A 4 -0.72 46.56 30.62
CA CYS A 4 0.56 45.83 30.76
C CYS A 4 0.39 44.30 30.63
N ILE A 5 -0.79 43.76 30.95
CA ILE A 5 -1.09 42.31 30.84
C ILE A 5 -1.25 41.87 29.38
N ILE A 6 -1.77 42.76 28.51
CA ILE A 6 -1.98 42.46 27.09
C ILE A 6 -0.63 42.36 26.35
N THR A 7 0.29 43.29 26.62
CA THR A 7 1.63 43.31 26.01
C THR A 7 2.50 42.12 26.47
N LEU A 8 2.35 41.67 27.72
CA LEU A 8 3.08 40.50 28.23
C LEU A 8 2.63 39.19 27.54
N LYS A 9 1.33 39.06 27.25
CA LYS A 9 0.75 37.85 26.63
C LYS A 9 1.17 37.72 25.17
N GLU A 10 1.23 38.82 24.43
CA GLU A 10 1.76 38.87 23.06
C GLU A 10 3.24 38.46 22.99
N VAL A 11 4.08 38.93 23.92
CA VAL A 11 5.50 38.57 23.98
C VAL A 11 5.71 37.09 24.32
N THR A 12 4.92 36.51 25.23
CA THR A 12 4.99 35.05 25.51
C THR A 12 4.49 34.19 24.36
N LEU A 13 3.52 34.68 23.56
CA LEU A 13 3.01 33.97 22.38
C LEU A 13 4.06 33.97 21.27
N PHE A 14 4.78 35.08 21.08
CA PHE A 14 5.91 35.17 20.15
C PHE A 14 7.10 34.30 20.58
N MET A 15 7.46 34.25 21.87
CA MET A 15 8.52 33.36 22.37
C MET A 15 8.17 31.88 22.17
N ASN A 16 6.93 31.47 22.45
CA ASN A 16 6.47 30.10 22.20
C ASN A 16 6.43 29.75 20.71
N ALA A 17 6.01 30.69 19.85
CA ALA A 17 6.02 30.46 18.41
C ALA A 17 7.45 30.26 17.87
N ILE A 18 8.42 31.04 18.37
CA ILE A 18 9.83 30.88 18.01
C ILE A 18 10.40 29.56 18.51
N GLU A 19 10.08 29.13 19.74
CA GLU A 19 10.48 27.80 20.23
C GLU A 19 9.89 26.67 19.39
N VAL A 20 8.60 26.73 19.04
CA VAL A 20 7.97 25.72 18.18
C VAL A 20 8.61 25.67 16.80
N ILE A 21 8.98 26.81 16.22
CA ILE A 21 9.69 26.87 14.93
C ILE A 21 11.10 26.26 15.05
N ILE A 22 11.83 26.55 16.13
CA ILE A 22 13.18 26.00 16.36
C ILE A 22 13.11 24.48 16.60
N ILE A 23 12.12 24.00 17.35
CA ILE A 23 11.89 22.58 17.59
C ILE A 23 11.52 21.87 16.28
N ALA A 24 10.62 22.45 15.47
CA ALA A 24 10.24 21.91 14.18
C ALA A 24 11.43 21.85 13.19
N LEU A 25 12.29 22.88 13.18
CA LEU A 25 13.52 22.87 12.37
C LEU A 25 14.49 21.78 12.81
N ASN A 26 14.72 21.62 14.13
CA ASN A 26 15.57 20.56 14.65
C ASN A 26 15.00 19.16 14.37
N GLN A 27 13.68 18.99 14.42
CA GLN A 27 13.03 17.74 14.02
C GLN A 27 13.23 17.43 12.54
N LEU A 28 13.07 18.42 11.65
CA LEU A 28 13.30 18.25 10.22
C LEU A 28 14.76 17.88 9.91
N ILE A 29 15.72 18.53 10.56
CA ILE A 29 17.15 18.23 10.41
C ILE A 29 17.46 16.82 10.92
N SER A 30 16.93 16.44 12.09
CA SER A 30 17.13 15.09 12.64
C SER A 30 16.51 14.01 11.76
N GLN A 31 15.36 14.28 11.14
CA GLN A 31 14.74 13.37 10.18
C GLN A 31 15.60 13.24 8.91
N LEU A 32 16.14 14.35 8.41
CA LEU A 32 16.99 14.37 7.22
C LEU A 32 18.32 13.61 7.42
N VAL A 33 18.98 13.79 8.56
CA VAL A 33 20.20 13.05 8.94
C VAL A 33 19.89 11.56 9.13
N GLY A 34 18.70 11.22 9.63
CA GLY A 34 18.24 9.83 9.75
C GLY A 34 17.92 9.14 8.42
N ILE A 35 17.72 9.89 7.33
CA ILE A 35 17.43 9.34 5.98
C ILE A 35 18.71 8.92 5.25
N LEU A 36 19.85 9.59 5.49
CA LEU A 36 21.15 9.25 4.87
C LEU A 36 21.54 7.76 5.01
N PRO A 37 21.58 7.17 6.22
CA PRO A 37 21.93 5.77 6.38
C PRO A 37 20.87 4.83 5.77
N LYS A 38 19.58 5.23 5.77
CA LYS A 38 18.50 4.46 5.13
C LYS A 38 18.65 4.40 3.61
N LEU A 39 19.14 5.48 2.99
CA LEU A 39 19.39 5.54 1.55
C LEU A 39 20.47 4.53 1.12
N ILE A 40 21.52 4.38 1.93
CA ILE A 40 22.60 3.40 1.68
C ILE A 40 22.04 1.98 1.74
N ILE A 41 21.23 1.67 2.76
CA ILE A 41 20.59 0.36 2.92
C ILE A 41 19.64 0.07 1.76
N ALA A 42 18.86 1.06 1.31
CA ALA A 42 17.98 0.93 0.17
C ALA A 42 18.75 0.59 -1.13
N LEU A 43 19.93 1.19 -1.34
CA LEU A 43 20.80 0.90 -2.48
C LEU A 43 21.34 -0.55 -2.45
N ILE A 44 21.73 -1.04 -1.27
CA ILE A 44 22.19 -2.43 -1.07
C ILE A 44 21.04 -3.41 -1.38
N ILE A 45 19.85 -3.12 -0.88
CA ILE A 45 18.67 -3.96 -1.09
C ILE A 45 18.23 -3.94 -2.55
N TRP A 46 18.36 -2.81 -3.25
CA TRP A 46 18.10 -2.77 -4.69
C TRP A 46 19.00 -3.75 -5.45
N TYR A 47 20.28 -3.83 -5.08
CA TYR A 47 21.23 -4.75 -5.71
C TYR A 47 20.86 -6.22 -5.43
N ILE A 48 20.57 -6.56 -4.17
CA ILE A 48 20.18 -7.92 -3.76
C ILE A 48 18.83 -8.31 -4.36
N GLY A 49 17.87 -7.40 -4.35
CA GLY A 49 16.51 -7.63 -4.82
C GLY A 49 16.45 -7.95 -6.31
N ARG A 50 17.21 -7.22 -7.13
CA ARG A 50 17.29 -7.50 -8.57
C ARG A 50 17.85 -8.90 -8.83
N TYR A 51 18.83 -9.31 -8.03
CA TYR A 51 19.40 -10.65 -8.10
C TYR A 51 18.36 -11.72 -7.75
N VAL A 52 17.60 -11.56 -6.66
CA VAL A 52 16.54 -12.50 -6.25
C VAL A 52 15.46 -12.67 -7.31
N ILE A 53 14.99 -11.57 -7.93
CA ILE A 53 13.98 -11.64 -8.99
C ILE A 53 14.51 -12.40 -10.20
N SER A 54 15.75 -12.13 -10.61
CA SER A 54 16.37 -12.82 -11.76
C SER A 54 16.53 -14.33 -11.53
N VAL A 55 16.86 -14.72 -10.30
CA VAL A 55 16.97 -16.13 -9.90
C VAL A 55 15.58 -16.78 -9.91
N GLY A 56 14.55 -16.13 -9.38
CA GLY A 56 13.17 -16.63 -9.40
C GLY A 56 12.64 -16.87 -10.81
N VAL A 57 12.80 -15.89 -11.71
CA VAL A 57 12.38 -16.02 -13.12
C VAL A 57 13.16 -17.13 -13.83
N ASN A 58 14.46 -17.27 -13.53
CA ASN A 58 15.29 -18.34 -14.10
C ASN A 58 14.96 -19.73 -13.53
N LEU A 59 14.49 -19.83 -12.28
CA LEU A 59 13.99 -21.09 -11.72
C LEU A 59 12.71 -21.53 -12.42
N VAL A 60 11.75 -20.63 -12.60
CA VAL A 60 10.50 -20.95 -13.32
C VAL A 60 10.80 -21.43 -14.74
N LYS A 61 11.73 -20.76 -15.44
CA LYS A 61 12.16 -21.19 -16.78
C LYS A 61 12.91 -22.53 -16.79
N LYS A 62 13.69 -22.85 -15.75
CA LYS A 62 14.43 -24.13 -15.65
C LYS A 62 13.55 -25.31 -15.26
N ILE A 63 12.50 -25.08 -14.46
CA ILE A 63 11.53 -26.11 -14.07
C ILE A 63 10.73 -26.57 -15.31
N ASP A 64 10.49 -25.66 -16.25
CA ASP A 64 9.79 -25.92 -17.51
C ASP A 64 10.54 -26.87 -18.46
N ILE A 65 11.87 -26.76 -18.52
CA ILE A 65 12.70 -27.55 -19.45
C ILE A 65 12.67 -29.05 -19.11
N LYS A 66 12.40 -29.43 -17.85
CA LYS A 66 12.70 -30.80 -17.40
C LYS A 66 11.53 -31.78 -17.33
N LYS A 67 10.26 -31.43 -17.07
CA LYS A 67 9.26 -32.49 -16.78
C LYS A 67 7.76 -32.25 -17.05
N THR A 68 7.27 -31.20 -17.69
CA THR A 68 5.80 -31.09 -17.84
C THR A 68 5.35 -30.53 -19.18
N LYS A 69 4.39 -31.22 -19.81
CA LYS A 69 3.61 -30.79 -20.99
C LYS A 69 2.71 -29.57 -20.68
N LEU A 70 3.16 -28.65 -19.83
CA LEU A 70 2.47 -27.39 -19.61
C LEU A 70 2.74 -26.52 -20.83
N ASP A 71 1.66 -25.96 -21.39
CA ASP A 71 1.72 -25.08 -22.55
C ASP A 71 2.73 -23.97 -22.26
N THR A 72 3.80 -23.93 -23.05
CA THR A 72 4.90 -22.98 -22.93
C THR A 72 4.41 -21.53 -22.87
N LYS A 73 3.21 -21.23 -23.39
CA LYS A 73 2.55 -19.93 -23.22
C LYS A 73 2.11 -19.63 -21.80
N ALA A 74 1.51 -20.58 -21.08
CA ALA A 74 1.05 -20.37 -19.70
C ALA A 74 2.23 -20.04 -18.78
N VAL A 75 3.37 -20.70 -19.01
CA VAL A 75 4.59 -20.49 -18.23
C VAL A 75 5.26 -19.17 -18.59
N ALA A 76 5.27 -18.80 -19.88
CA ALA A 76 5.75 -17.48 -20.31
C ALA A 76 4.92 -16.34 -19.71
N VAL A 77 3.59 -16.51 -19.61
CA VAL A 77 2.70 -15.56 -18.95
C VAL A 77 3.00 -15.49 -17.45
N MET A 78 3.13 -16.63 -16.76
CA MET A 78 3.51 -16.64 -15.34
C MET A 78 4.87 -15.98 -15.08
N ALA A 79 5.88 -16.27 -15.91
CA ALA A 79 7.20 -15.66 -15.80
C ALA A 79 7.16 -14.13 -16.04
N THR A 80 6.29 -13.67 -16.95
CA THR A 80 6.10 -12.24 -17.23
C THR A 80 5.38 -11.55 -16.06
N ILE A 81 4.37 -12.18 -15.47
CA ILE A 81 3.69 -11.68 -14.27
C ILE A 81 4.67 -11.64 -13.10
N LEU A 82 5.48 -12.68 -12.89
CA LEU A 82 6.50 -12.71 -11.83
C LEU A 82 7.54 -11.61 -11.99
N ASP A 83 8.01 -11.35 -13.21
CA ASP A 83 8.96 -10.27 -13.48
C ASP A 83 8.32 -8.89 -13.23
N GLY A 84 7.08 -8.69 -13.71
CA GLY A 84 6.32 -7.47 -13.51
C GLY A 84 6.05 -7.18 -12.03
N THR A 85 5.47 -8.15 -11.32
CA THR A 85 5.19 -8.07 -9.88
C THR A 85 6.49 -7.94 -9.07
N GLY A 86 7.53 -8.70 -9.41
CA GLY A 86 8.83 -8.64 -8.75
C GLY A 86 9.43 -7.24 -8.79
N ARG A 87 9.42 -6.58 -9.97
CA ARG A 87 9.90 -5.20 -10.10
C ARG A 87 9.09 -4.20 -9.29
N VAL A 88 7.76 -4.32 -9.31
CA VAL A 88 6.86 -3.44 -8.54
C VAL A 88 7.12 -3.60 -7.03
N VAL A 89 7.22 -4.84 -6.55
CA VAL A 89 7.56 -5.14 -5.15
C VAL A 89 8.95 -4.59 -4.81
N LEU A 90 9.93 -4.68 -5.71
CA LEU A 90 11.27 -4.13 -5.49
C LEU A 90 11.25 -2.63 -5.24
N VAL A 91 10.52 -1.90 -6.08
CA VAL A 91 10.35 -0.44 -5.95
C VAL A 91 9.61 -0.11 -4.65
N LEU A 92 8.58 -0.87 -4.28
CA LEU A 92 7.84 -0.72 -3.02
C LEU A 92 8.73 -0.91 -1.80
N VAL A 93 9.57 -1.95 -1.78
CA VAL A 93 10.53 -2.20 -0.70
C VAL A 93 11.51 -1.04 -0.57
N ILE A 94 12.02 -0.49 -1.67
CA ILE A 94 12.93 0.66 -1.65
C ILE A 94 12.24 1.90 -1.08
N LEU A 95 11.00 2.16 -1.50
CA LEU A 95 10.18 3.24 -0.94
C LEU A 95 9.91 3.03 0.55
N ASP A 96 9.78 1.78 1.00
CA ASP A 96 9.55 1.45 2.41
C ASP A 96 10.75 1.83 3.28
N TYR A 97 11.96 1.54 2.80
CA TYR A 97 13.19 1.97 3.46
C TYR A 97 13.35 3.50 3.51
N LEU A 98 12.79 4.23 2.55
CA LEU A 98 12.73 5.71 2.56
C LEU A 98 11.74 6.26 3.61
N GLY A 99 10.96 5.40 4.29
CA GLY A 99 9.98 5.78 5.30
C GLY A 99 8.60 6.17 4.76
N ILE A 100 8.40 6.09 3.44
CA ILE A 100 7.14 6.41 2.75
C ILE A 100 6.42 5.12 2.32
N GLY A 101 7.18 4.05 2.07
CA GLY A 101 6.62 2.84 1.48
C GLY A 101 5.71 2.06 2.41
N SER A 102 5.92 2.00 3.72
CA SER A 102 4.97 1.32 4.64
C SER A 102 3.59 1.97 4.60
N SER A 103 3.53 3.30 4.54
CA SER A 103 2.27 4.02 4.35
C SER A 103 1.64 3.75 2.98
N ILE A 104 2.43 3.69 1.91
CA ILE A 104 1.94 3.37 0.55
C ILE A 104 1.48 1.92 0.45
N ILE A 105 2.25 0.97 0.99
CA ILE A 105 1.93 -0.47 1.06
C ILE A 105 0.66 -0.66 1.87
N GLY A 106 0.53 0.02 3.01
CA GLY A 106 -0.66 0.02 3.84
C GLY A 106 -1.88 0.54 3.07
N ALA A 107 -1.75 1.66 2.37
CA ALA A 107 -2.83 2.23 1.56
C ALA A 107 -3.23 1.31 0.39
N LEU A 108 -2.25 0.68 -0.28
CA LEU A 108 -2.51 -0.30 -1.34
C LEU A 108 -3.20 -1.56 -0.79
N ALA A 109 -2.72 -2.11 0.32
CA ALA A 109 -3.30 -3.30 0.95
C ALA A 109 -4.73 -3.03 1.43
N GLN A 110 -4.98 -1.86 2.03
CA GLN A 110 -6.32 -1.43 2.39
C GLN A 110 -7.20 -1.27 1.15
N GLY A 111 -6.69 -0.59 0.11
CA GLY A 111 -7.38 -0.43 -1.17
C GLY A 111 -7.76 -1.77 -1.81
N VAL A 112 -6.84 -2.74 -1.82
CA VAL A 112 -7.11 -4.11 -2.30
C VAL A 112 -8.13 -4.81 -1.43
N THR A 113 -8.04 -4.69 -0.11
CA THR A 113 -9.02 -5.27 0.83
C THR A 113 -10.42 -4.71 0.57
N TYR A 114 -10.55 -3.40 0.38
CA TYR A 114 -11.82 -2.77 0.02
C TYR A 114 -12.31 -3.21 -1.35
N ALA A 115 -11.43 -3.28 -2.36
CA ALA A 115 -11.78 -3.73 -3.69
C ALA A 115 -12.32 -5.17 -3.67
N VAL A 116 -11.66 -6.06 -2.93
CA VAL A 116 -12.10 -7.45 -2.74
C VAL A 116 -13.44 -7.50 -2.00
N ALA A 117 -13.61 -6.72 -0.94
CA ALA A 117 -14.87 -6.66 -0.20
C ALA A 117 -16.04 -6.18 -1.09
N ILE A 118 -15.82 -5.15 -1.90
CA ILE A 118 -16.82 -4.63 -2.84
C ILE A 118 -17.10 -5.66 -3.93
N ALA A 119 -16.08 -6.26 -4.52
CA ALA A 119 -16.24 -7.27 -5.57
C ALA A 119 -17.02 -8.49 -5.08
N LEU A 120 -16.71 -8.98 -3.89
CA LEU A 120 -17.45 -10.08 -3.26
C LEU A 120 -18.88 -9.65 -2.91
N GLY A 121 -19.06 -8.48 -2.31
CA GLY A 121 -20.39 -7.95 -1.99
C GLY A 121 -21.29 -7.82 -3.21
N LEU A 122 -20.75 -7.34 -4.33
CA LEU A 122 -21.47 -7.25 -5.61
C LEU A 122 -21.74 -8.62 -6.22
N ALA A 123 -20.77 -9.55 -6.15
CA ALA A 123 -20.94 -10.90 -6.68
C ALA A 123 -22.03 -11.66 -5.91
N PHE A 124 -22.04 -11.59 -4.58
CA PHE A 124 -23.07 -12.20 -3.76
C PHE A 124 -24.41 -11.47 -3.88
N GLY A 125 -24.43 -10.14 -3.91
CA GLY A 125 -25.65 -9.36 -4.11
C GLY A 125 -26.35 -9.69 -5.43
N LYS A 126 -25.59 -9.86 -6.51
CA LYS A 126 -26.13 -10.28 -7.81
C LYS A 126 -26.58 -11.74 -7.82
N ALA A 127 -25.90 -12.62 -7.09
CA ALA A 127 -26.30 -14.02 -6.97
C ALA A 127 -27.62 -14.19 -6.20
N LEU A 128 -27.88 -13.37 -5.17
CA LEU A 128 -29.11 -13.41 -4.36
C LEU A 128 -30.29 -12.64 -4.97
N GLU A 129 -30.09 -11.93 -6.08
CA GLU A 129 -31.14 -11.12 -6.73
C GLU A 129 -32.34 -11.99 -7.16
N GLY A 130 -32.07 -13.21 -7.62
CA GLY A 130 -33.11 -14.19 -7.98
C GLY A 130 -33.95 -14.60 -6.77
N ASP A 131 -33.30 -15.07 -5.71
CA ASP A 131 -33.98 -15.55 -4.50
C ASP A 131 -34.78 -14.43 -3.79
N ALA A 132 -34.24 -13.21 -3.78
CA ALA A 132 -34.93 -12.04 -3.23
C ALA A 132 -36.21 -11.71 -4.02
N LYS A 133 -36.19 -11.85 -5.35
CA LYS A 133 -37.35 -11.60 -6.21
C LYS A 133 -38.45 -12.63 -5.98
N ASP A 134 -38.09 -13.90 -5.78
CA ASP A 134 -39.05 -14.97 -5.50
C ASP A 134 -39.67 -14.84 -4.11
N ALA A 135 -38.89 -14.41 -3.11
CA ALA A 135 -39.38 -14.11 -1.77
C ALA A 135 -40.40 -12.95 -1.78
N VAL A 136 -40.09 -11.84 -2.46
CA VAL A 136 -41.01 -10.68 -2.57
C VAL A 136 -42.29 -11.06 -3.32
N THR A 137 -42.18 -11.89 -4.36
CA THR A 137 -43.33 -12.35 -5.15
C THR A 137 -44.25 -13.24 -4.30
N SER A 138 -43.68 -14.10 -3.46
CA SER A 138 -44.42 -14.96 -2.53
C SER A 138 -45.18 -14.15 -1.49
N ILE A 139 -44.56 -13.10 -0.94
CA ILE A 139 -45.20 -12.19 0.03
C ILE A 139 -46.34 -11.40 -0.63
N LYS A 140 -46.11 -10.85 -1.83
CA LYS A 140 -47.12 -10.09 -2.58
C LYS A 140 -48.37 -10.93 -2.87
N LYS A 141 -48.18 -12.22 -3.18
CA LYS A 141 -49.27 -13.16 -3.45
C LYS A 141 -50.08 -13.49 -2.19
N PHE A 142 -49.44 -13.53 -1.02
CA PHE A 142 -50.11 -13.71 0.27
C PHE A 142 -50.90 -12.48 0.72
N LEU A 143 -50.38 -11.27 0.43
CA LEU A 143 -51.01 -10.01 0.83
C LEU A 143 -52.18 -9.59 -0.08
N SER A 144 -52.23 -10.10 -1.31
CA SER A 144 -53.28 -9.81 -2.30
C SER A 144 -54.49 -10.76 -2.20
N ARG A 145 -54.53 -11.62 -1.19
CA ARG A 145 -55.60 -12.59 -0.96
C ARG A 145 -56.34 -12.25 0.33
#